data_AF-A0A1H6ZAE7-F1
#
_entry.id   AF-A0A1H6ZAE7-F1
#
_cell.length_a   1.000
_cell.length_b   1.000
_cell.length_c   1.000
_cell.angle_alpha   90.00
_cell.angle_beta   90.00
_cell.angle_gamma   90.00
#
_symmetry.space_group_name_H-M   'P 1'
#
loop_
_entity.id
_entity.type
_entity.pdbx_description
1 polymer ?
#
loop_
_entity_poly.entity_id
_entity_poly.type
_entity_poly.pdbx_seq_one_letter_code
_entity_poly.pdbx_strand_id
1 'polypeptide(L)'
;YLPIDNNRAERAIRPFVIGRKAWLFSDTPKGATASAQLYSLVETARANGQEPYAWLRHILERLPAAQSVEDYEALLPWNCTPTVPL
;
A
#
# COMPACT_ATOMS: atom_id res chain seq x y z
N TYR A 1 -19.16 -15.22 -1.21
CA TYR A 1 -20.19 -14.50 -0.46
C TYR A 1 -19.71 -13.07 -0.25
N LEU A 2 -20.41 -12.07 -0.79
CA LEU A 2 -20.11 -10.65 -0.56
C LEU A 2 -21.09 -10.13 0.50
N PRO A 3 -20.62 -9.73 1.69
CA PRO A 3 -21.49 -9.15 2.72
C PRO A 3 -22.16 -7.87 2.21
N ILE A 4 -23.36 -7.56 2.71
CA ILE A 4 -24.05 -6.30 2.41
C ILE A 4 -23.44 -5.09 3.13
N ASP A 5 -22.53 -5.35 4.08
CA ASP A 5 -21.81 -4.31 4.81
C ASP A 5 -20.44 -3.98 4.20
N ASN A 6 -20.02 -2.73 4.38
CA ASN A 6 -18.73 -2.20 3.96
C ASN A 6 -17.70 -2.18 5.11
N ASN A 7 -17.96 -2.87 6.23
CA ASN A 7 -17.17 -2.76 7.47
C ASN A 7 -15.68 -3.02 7.24
N ARG A 8 -15.33 -3.91 6.29
CA ARG A 8 -13.93 -4.19 5.96
C ARG A 8 -13.24 -2.95 5.39
N ALA A 9 -13.89 -2.26 4.46
CA ALA A 9 -13.37 -1.04 3.86
C ALA A 9 -13.30 0.11 4.89
N GLU A 10 -14.34 0.26 5.71
CA GLU A 10 -14.37 1.28 6.78
C GLU A 10 -13.26 1.07 7.81
N ARG A 11 -12.99 -0.18 8.20
CA ARG A 11 -11.87 -0.52 9.09
C ARG A 11 -10.53 -0.21 8.45
N ALA A 12 -10.34 -0.51 7.16
CA ALA A 12 -9.10 -0.26 6.43
C ALA A 12 -8.79 1.24 6.30
N ILE A 13 -9.80 2.09 6.09
CA ILE A 13 -9.59 3.55 5.95
C ILE A 13 -9.46 4.28 7.31
N ARG A 14 -9.90 3.67 8.41
CA ARG A 14 -9.92 4.30 9.75
C ARG A 14 -8.55 4.86 10.20
N PRO A 15 -7.41 4.15 10.05
CA PRO A 15 -6.10 4.68 10.44
C PRO A 15 -5.73 5.96 9.68
N PHE A 16 -6.05 6.04 8.40
CA PHE A 16 -5.84 7.23 7.57
C PHE A 16 -6.67 8.41 8.07
N VAL A 17 -7.96 8.19 8.36
CA VAL A 17 -8.87 9.24 8.85
C VAL A 17 -8.44 9.79 10.21
N ILE A 18 -7.95 8.92 11.10
CA ILE A 18 -7.41 9.32 12.40
C ILE A 18 -6.09 10.10 12.21
N GLY A 19 -5.18 9.60 11.38
CA GLY A 19 -3.90 10.25 11.08
C GLY A 19 -4.04 11.65 10.51
N ARG A 20 -5.02 11.86 9.61
CA ARG A 20 -5.31 13.18 9.02
C ARG A 20 -5.58 14.26 10.08
N LYS A 21 -6.16 13.92 11.23
CA LYS A 21 -6.36 14.90 12.32
C LYS A 21 -5.04 15.31 13.01
N ALA A 22 -4.01 14.48 12.93
CA ALA A 22 -2.69 14.74 13.51
C ALA A 22 -1.71 15.42 12.52
N TRP A 23 -1.98 15.38 11.22
CA TRP A 23 -1.14 15.99 10.18
C TRP A 23 -1.48 17.48 9.98
N LEU A 24 -1.21 18.28 11.01
CA LEU A 24 -1.58 19.71 11.12
C LEU A 24 -1.11 20.63 9.97
N PHE A 25 -0.21 20.17 9.11
CA PHE A 25 0.33 20.93 7.98
C PHE A 25 0.26 20.19 6.64
N SER A 26 -0.56 19.14 6.55
CA SER A 26 -0.80 18.39 5.30
C SER A 26 -2.16 18.77 4.72
N ASP A 27 -2.22 19.88 3.99
CA ASP A 27 -3.47 20.52 3.54
C ASP A 27 -3.62 20.61 2.01
N THR A 28 -2.64 20.17 1.23
CA THR A 28 -2.70 20.28 -0.23
C THR A 28 -3.45 19.11 -0.88
N PRO A 29 -4.24 19.33 -1.94
CA PRO A 29 -4.88 18.26 -2.69
C PRO A 29 -3.88 17.24 -3.25
N LYS A 30 -2.70 17.71 -3.70
CA LYS A 30 -1.63 16.83 -4.19
C LYS A 30 -1.10 15.91 -3.08
N GLY A 31 -0.88 16.46 -1.88
CA GLY A 31 -0.48 15.69 -0.71
C GLY A 31 -1.53 14.64 -0.33
N ALA A 32 -2.81 15.03 -0.31
CA ALA A 32 -3.91 14.10 -0.02
C ALA A 32 -3.96 12.92 -1.02
N THR A 33 -3.80 13.19 -2.32
CA THR A 33 -3.74 12.14 -3.36
C THR A 33 -2.54 11.22 -3.18
N ALA A 34 -1.35 11.77 -2.93
CA ALA A 34 -0.14 10.98 -2.71
C ALA A 34 -0.27 10.08 -1.46
N SER A 35 -0.81 10.61 -0.36
CA SER A 35 -1.06 9.82 0.84
C SER A 35 -2.09 8.72 0.57
N ALA A 36 -3.18 8.99 -0.16
CA ALA A 36 -4.17 7.98 -0.51
C ALA A 36 -3.56 6.84 -1.35
N GLN A 37 -2.67 7.15 -2.29
CA GLN A 37 -1.95 6.14 -3.08
C GLN A 37 -1.06 5.26 -2.19
N LEU A 38 -0.25 5.86 -1.31
CA LEU A 38 0.62 5.13 -0.38
C LEU A 38 -0.17 4.22 0.57
N TYR A 39 -1.25 4.73 1.17
CA TYR A 39 -2.10 3.91 2.04
C TYR A 39 -2.77 2.76 1.27
N SER A 40 -3.17 2.99 0.02
CA SER A 40 -3.72 1.93 -0.83
C SER A 40 -2.70 0.82 -1.11
N LEU A 41 -1.44 1.17 -1.35
CA LEU A 41 -0.34 0.21 -1.52
C LEU A 41 -0.09 -0.59 -0.23
N VAL A 42 -0.06 0.08 0.92
CA VAL A 42 0.11 -0.58 2.23
C VAL A 42 -1.03 -1.57 2.53
N GLU A 43 -2.28 -1.16 2.33
CA GLU A 43 -3.43 -2.03 2.56
C GLU A 43 -3.47 -3.19 1.54
N THR A 44 -3.02 -2.97 0.31
CA THR A 44 -2.87 -4.04 -0.69
C THR A 44 -1.83 -5.06 -0.26
N ALA A 45 -0.68 -4.62 0.26
CA ALA A 45 0.35 -5.52 0.78
C ALA A 45 -0.20 -6.39 1.93
N ARG A 46 -0.87 -5.76 2.90
CA ARG A 46 -1.51 -6.45 4.03
C ARG A 46 -2.57 -7.45 3.58
N ALA A 47 -3.41 -7.07 2.61
CA ALA A 47 -4.46 -7.93 2.06
C ALA A 47 -3.90 -9.19 1.39
N ASN A 48 -2.64 -9.14 0.93
CA ASN A 48 -1.93 -10.28 0.34
C ASN A 48 -0.98 -10.98 1.33
N GLY A 49 -1.09 -10.68 2.63
CA GLY A 49 -0.27 -11.31 3.68
C GLY A 49 1.19 -10.83 3.72
N GLN A 50 1.52 -9.74 3.03
CA GLN A 50 2.86 -9.18 3.01
C GLN A 50 3.08 -8.20 4.16
N GLU A 51 4.30 -8.19 4.70
CA GLU A 51 4.74 -7.11 5.59
C GLU A 51 4.97 -5.84 4.73
N PRO A 52 4.24 -4.73 4.99
CA PRO A 52 4.27 -3.56 4.09
C PRO A 52 5.64 -2.95 3.86
N TYR A 53 6.48 -2.85 4.90
CA TYR A 53 7.80 -2.25 4.78
C TYR A 53 8.73 -3.13 3.92
N ALA A 54 8.73 -4.45 4.14
CA ALA A 54 9.46 -5.42 3.35
C ALA A 54 9.07 -5.38 1.87
N TRP A 55 7.76 -5.36 1.59
CA TRP A 55 7.27 -5.29 0.21
C TRP A 55 7.59 -3.96 -0.46
N LEU A 56 7.32 -2.83 0.19
CA LEU A 56 7.62 -1.51 -0.37
C LEU A 56 9.11 -1.33 -0.68
N ARG A 57 9.99 -1.79 0.21
CA ARG A 57 11.43 -1.75 -0.05
C ARG A 57 11.81 -2.64 -1.24
N HIS A 58 11.30 -3.87 -1.27
CA HIS A 58 11.58 -4.82 -2.34
C HIS A 58 11.19 -4.28 -3.72
N ILE A 59 10.01 -3.67 -3.84
CA ILE A 59 9.57 -3.08 -5.11
C ILE A 59 10.36 -1.83 -5.43
N LEU A 60 10.62 -0.92 -4.49
CA LEU A 60 11.33 0.34 -4.77
C LEU A 60 12.79 0.10 -5.20
N GLU A 61 13.42 -0.97 -4.71
CA GLU A 61 14.76 -1.39 -5.14
C GLU A 61 14.79 -1.96 -6.56
N ARG A 62 13.74 -2.68 -6.97
CA ARG A 62 13.70 -3.46 -8.23
C ARG A 62 12.98 -2.74 -9.36
N LEU A 63 12.06 -1.83 -9.04
CA LEU A 63 11.27 -1.08 -10.00
C LEU A 63 12.13 -0.34 -11.04
N PRO A 64 13.28 0.28 -10.70
CA PRO A 64 14.13 0.94 -11.69
C PRO A 64 14.75 -0.01 -12.73
N ALA A 65 14.80 -1.31 -12.44
CA ALA A 65 15.34 -2.32 -13.33
C ALA A 65 14.27 -3.00 -14.20
N ALA A 66 12.97 -2.76 -13.95
CA ALA A 66 11.87 -3.35 -14.71
C ALA A 66 11.76 -2.71 -16.11
N GLN A 67 11.76 -3.54 -17.15
CA GLN A 67 11.72 -3.10 -18.55
C GLN A 67 10.51 -3.67 -19.32
N SER A 68 9.93 -4.75 -18.83
CA SER A 68 8.80 -5.46 -19.46
C SER A 68 7.59 -5.51 -18.53
N VAL A 69 6.41 -5.82 -19.08
CA VAL A 69 5.18 -6.00 -18.31
C VAL A 69 5.35 -7.11 -17.27
N GLU A 70 6.04 -8.18 -17.67
CA GLU A 70 6.35 -9.33 -16.86
C GLU A 70 7.22 -8.95 -15.64
N ASP A 71 8.16 -8.03 -15.81
CA ASP A 71 8.97 -7.51 -14.69
C ASP A 71 8.08 -6.77 -13.66
N TYR A 72 7.12 -5.96 -14.12
CA TYR A 72 6.19 -5.28 -13.22
C TYR A 72 5.25 -6.26 -12.54
N GLU A 73 4.75 -7.26 -13.28
CA GLU A 73 3.88 -8.30 -12.72
C GLU A 73 4.59 -9.12 -11.64
N ALA A 74 5.88 -9.41 -11.81
CA ALA A 74 6.68 -10.10 -10.81
C ALA A 74 6.82 -9.32 -9.48
N LEU A 75 6.68 -7.99 -9.51
CA LEU A 75 6.74 -7.12 -8.32
C LEU A 75 5.41 -6.99 -7.58
N LEU A 76 4.31 -7.50 -8.14
CA LEU A 76 3.00 -7.46 -7.51
C LEU A 76 2.99 -8.26 -6.19
N PRO A 77 2.18 -7.85 -5.20
CA PRO A 77 2.28 -8.40 -3.84
C PRO A 77 1.86 -9.87 -3.72
N TRP A 78 1.18 -10.42 -4.74
CA TRP A 78 0.84 -11.84 -4.86
C TRP A 78 1.85 -12.67 -5.67
N ASN A 79 2.85 -12.03 -6.29
CA ASN A 79 3.86 -12.67 -7.14
C ASN A 79 5.28 -12.62 -6.55
N CYS A 80 5.48 -11.95 -5.40
CA CYS A 80 6.79 -11.89 -4.74
C CYS A 80 6.71 -12.24 -3.24
N THR A 81 7.83 -12.70 -2.70
CA THR A 81 8.02 -13.00 -1.26
C THR A 81 9.19 -12.18 -0.71
N PRO A 82 8.97 -10.88 -0.43
CA PRO A 82 9.99 -9.99 0.09
C PRO A 82 10.49 -10.43 1.47
N THR A 83 11.81 -10.41 1.67
CA THR A 83 12.43 -10.73 2.96
C THR A 83 12.20 -9.60 3.96
N VAL A 84 11.68 -9.94 5.14
CA VAL A 84 11.59 -9.02 6.27
C VAL A 84 13.00 -8.86 6.85
N PRO A 85 13.56 -7.64 6.89
CA PRO A 85 14.85 -7.42 7.53
C PRO A 85 14.74 -7.72 9.04
N LEU A 86 15.78 -8.34 9.59
CA LEU A 86 15.91 -8.66 11.02
C LEU A 86 15.94 -7.39 11.89
#